data_AF-A0A968N516-F1
#
_entry.id   AF-A0A968N516-F1
#
_cell.length_a   1.000
_cell.length_b   1.000
_cell.length_c   1.000
_cell.angle_alpha   90.00
_cell.angle_beta   90.00
_cell.angle_gamma   90.00
#
_symmetry.space_group_name_H-M   'P 1'
#
loop_
_entity.id
_entity.type
_entity.pdbx_description
1 polymer ?
#
loop_
_entity_poly.entity_id
_entity_poly.type
_entity_poly.pdbx_seq_one_letter_code
_entity_poly.pdbx_strand_id
1 'polypeptide(L)' 'MKRLKLNPKLTYVTLLALWAASGFSAFSGLAVNPLLRTYGLALFLQAGFALVYLSDRRQQRQQRQQRPRTRPGYSDF' A
#
# COMPACT_ATOMS: atom_id res chain seq x y z
N MET A 1 0.27 -3.52 27.09
CA MET A 1 -0.42 -3.68 25.79
C MET A 1 0.58 -4.16 24.74
N LYS A 2 0.54 -5.46 24.37
CA LYS A 2 1.43 -6.03 23.34
C LYS A 2 1.01 -5.47 21.97
N ARG A 3 1.84 -4.63 21.35
CA ARG A 3 1.61 -4.20 19.97
C ARG A 3 1.70 -5.44 19.08
N LEU A 4 0.58 -5.90 18.53
CA LEU A 4 0.60 -6.87 17.43
C LEU A 4 1.48 -6.25 16.34
N LYS A 5 2.67 -6.84 16.09
CA LYS A 5 3.44 -6.57 14.88
C LYS A 5 2.64 -7.13 13.72
N LEU A 6 1.67 -6.35 13.25
CA LEU A 6 0.96 -6.64 12.02
C LEU A 6 1.98 -6.58 10.88
N ASN A 7 2.05 -7.66 10.11
CA ASN A 7 2.89 -7.70 8.93
C ASN A 7 2.43 -6.58 7.98
N PRO A 8 3.30 -5.61 7.63
CA PRO A 8 2.91 -4.45 6.84
C PRO A 8 2.31 -4.86 5.50
N LYS A 9 2.80 -5.96 4.91
CA LYS A 9 2.25 -6.57 3.69
C LYS A 9 0.77 -6.96 3.83
N LEU A 10 0.40 -7.55 4.96
CA LEU A 10 -0.98 -7.96 5.25
C LEU A 10 -1.89 -6.74 5.38
N THR A 11 -1.41 -5.69 6.05
CA THR A 11 -2.12 -4.41 6.16
C THR A 11 -2.35 -3.76 4.79
N TYR A 12 -1.37 -3.82 3.89
CA TYR A 12 -1.53 -3.30 2.52
C TYR A 12 -2.56 -4.09 1.71
N VAL A 13 -2.57 -5.41 1.83
CA VAL A 13 -3.54 -6.26 1.13
C VAL A 13 -4.95 -6.02 1.65
N THR A 14 -5.13 -5.92 2.97
CA THR A 14 -6.46 -5.59 3.54
C THR A 14 -6.91 -4.19 3.17
N LEU A 15 -6.02 -3.20 3.16
CA LEU A 15 -6.33 -1.85 2.66
C LEU A 15 -6.74 -1.86 1.19
N LEU A 16 -6.02 -2.58 0.33
CA LEU A 16 -6.35 -2.70 -1.09
C LEU A 16 -7.72 -3.36 -1.28
N ALA A 17 -8.02 -4.41 -0.52
CA ALA A 17 -9.30 -5.11 -0.57
C ALA A 17 -10.46 -4.23 -0.08
N LEU A 18 -10.27 -3.50 1.03
CA LEU A 18 -11.27 -2.58 1.57
C LEU A 18 -11.58 -1.45 0.59
N TRP A 19 -10.52 -0.97 -0.07
CA TRP A 19 -10.60 0.08 -1.06
C TRP A 19 -11.36 -0.42 -2.29
N ALA A 20 -10.98 -1.56 -2.85
CA ALA A 20 -11.70 -2.21 -3.96
C ALA A 20 -13.20 -2.43 -3.66
N ALA A 21 -13.53 -2.88 -2.46
CA ALA A 21 -14.92 -3.06 -2.02
C ALA A 21 -15.69 -1.73 -1.95
N SER A 22 -15.04 -0.65 -1.49
CA SER A 22 -15.65 0.70 -1.52
C SER A 22 -15.88 1.20 -2.94
N GLY A 23 -14.92 1.00 -3.84
CA GLY A 23 -15.09 1.32 -5.25
C GLY A 23 -16.25 0.55 -5.88
N PHE A 24 -16.37 -0.75 -5.59
CA PHE A 24 -17.46 -1.57 -6.09
C PHE A 24 -18.83 -1.11 -5.58
N SER A 25 -18.94 -0.78 -4.30
CA SER A 25 -20.18 -0.25 -3.70
C SER A 25 -20.56 1.13 -4.28
N ALA A 26 -19.58 2.02 -4.44
CA ALA A 26 -19.81 3.34 -5.01
C ALA A 26 -20.28 3.27 -6.48
N PHE A 27 -19.69 2.36 -7.26
CA PHE A 27 -20.07 2.17 -8.65
C PHE A 27 -21.38 1.38 -8.80
N SER A 28 -21.74 0.47 -7.88
CA SER A 28 -22.96 -0.35 -7.97
C SER A 28 -24.27 0.42 -7.75
N GLY A 29 -24.23 1.61 -7.15
CA GLY A 29 -25.37 2.52 -7.03
C GLY A 29 -25.54 3.50 -8.20
N LEU A 30 -24.50 3.67 -9.02
CA LEU A 30 -24.48 4.65 -10.11
C LEU A 30 -25.15 4.09 -11.37
N ALA A 31 -26.28 4.66 -11.82
CA ALA A 31 -26.94 4.32 -13.09
C ALA A 31 -26.10 4.83 -14.29
N VAL A 32 -24.98 4.15 -14.54
CA VAL A 32 -24.00 4.51 -15.56
C VAL A 32 -23.81 3.31 -16.47
N ASN A 33 -23.53 3.58 -17.74
CA ASN A 33 -23.27 2.59 -18.77
C ASN A 33 -22.30 1.49 -18.24
N PRO A 34 -22.61 0.18 -18.35
CA PRO A 34 -21.83 -0.90 -17.74
C PRO A 34 -20.34 -0.87 -18.09
N LEU A 35 -19.99 -0.44 -19.31
CA LEU A 35 -18.61 -0.24 -19.76
C LEU A 35 -17.89 0.86 -18.99
N LEU A 36 -18.55 2.01 -18.77
CA LEU A 36 -18.00 3.10 -17.97
C LEU A 36 -17.81 2.69 -16.50
N ARG A 37 -18.74 1.87 -15.99
CA ARG A 37 -18.64 1.27 -14.65
C ARG A 37 -17.40 0.40 -14.51
N THR A 38 -17.16 -0.51 -15.46
CA THR A 38 -16.00 -1.40 -15.42
C THR A 38 -14.71 -0.61 -15.58
N TYR A 39 -14.70 0.37 -16.49
CA TYR A 39 -13.55 1.23 -16.71
C TYR A 39 -13.21 2.09 -15.48
N GLY A 40 -14.23 2.67 -14.83
CA GLY A 40 -14.08 3.43 -13.59
C GLY A 40 -13.58 2.56 -12.43
N LEU A 41 -14.09 1.33 -12.31
CA LEU A 41 -13.59 0.34 -11.35
C LEU A 41 -12.13 -0.04 -11.60
N ALA A 42 -11.75 -0.23 -12.86
CA ALA A 42 -10.38 -0.57 -13.24
C ALA A 42 -9.42 0.59 -12.91
N LEU A 43 -9.77 1.82 -13.28
CA LEU A 43 -9.00 3.03 -12.97
C LEU A 43 -8.89 3.26 -11.46
N PHE A 44 -9.99 3.01 -10.74
CA PHE A 44 -10.00 3.01 -9.30
C PHE A 44 -8.96 1.98 -8.83
N LEU A 45 -9.14 0.67 -9.05
CA LEU A 45 -8.19 -0.37 -8.63
C LEU A 45 -6.71 -0.03 -8.93
N GLN A 46 -6.44 0.48 -10.12
CA GLN A 46 -5.11 0.91 -10.57
C GLN A 46 -4.52 2.03 -9.71
N ALA A 47 -5.31 3.05 -9.35
CA ALA A 47 -4.86 4.13 -8.48
C ALA A 47 -4.54 3.64 -7.05
N GLY A 48 -5.32 2.70 -6.52
CA GLY A 48 -5.05 2.11 -5.19
C GLY A 48 -3.79 1.27 -5.18
N PHE A 49 -3.58 0.48 -6.24
CA PHE A 49 -2.35 -0.27 -6.42
C PHE A 49 -1.12 0.66 -6.50
N ALA A 50 -1.22 1.76 -7.26
CA ALA A 50 -0.16 2.76 -7.34
C ALA A 50 0.16 3.39 -5.97
N LEU A 51 -0.87 3.68 -5.17
CA LEU A 51 -0.73 4.28 -3.84
C LEU A 51 -0.05 3.33 -2.85
N VAL A 52 -0.42 2.04 -2.87
CA VAL A 52 0.23 0.98 -2.09
C VAL A 52 1.69 0.81 -2.53
N TYR A 53 1.95 0.75 -3.83
CA TYR A 53 3.30 0.63 -4.37
C TYR A 53 4.21 1.80 -3.97
N LEU A 54 3.71 3.04 -4.07
CA LEU A 54 4.43 4.23 -3.64
C LEU A 54 4.70 4.21 -2.13
N SER A 55 3.75 3.73 -1.34
CA SER A 55 3.90 3.61 0.12
C SER A 55 4.97 2.59 0.49
N ASP A 56 5.00 1.42 -0.15
CA ASP A 56 6.03 0.40 0.06
C ASP A 56 7.43 0.93 -0.33
N ARG A 57 7.53 1.59 -1.49
CA ARG A 57 8.78 2.24 -1.94
C ARG A 57 9.26 3.29 -0.94
N ARG A 58 8.36 4.10 -0.37
CA ARG A 58 8.71 5.09 0.67
C ARG A 58 9.17 4.40 1.96
N GLN A 59 8.51 3.34 2.40
CA GLN A 59 8.93 2.57 3.58
C GLN A 59 10.31 1.95 3.39
N GLN A 60 10.59 1.36 2.22
CA GLN A 60 11.92 0.82 1.91
C GLN A 60 13.01 1.91 1.93
N ARG A 61 12.72 3.11 1.42
CA ARG A 61 13.66 4.26 1.49
C ARG A 61 13.92 4.69 2.93
N GLN A 62 12.88 4.77 3.75
CA GLN A 62 13.01 5.13 5.17
C GLN A 62 13.79 4.08 5.96
N GLN A 63 13.56 2.78 5.71
CA GLN A 63 14.34 1.70 6.32
C GLN A 63 15.82 1.75 5.90
N ARG A 64 16.14 2.11 4.66
CA ARG A 64 17.53 2.29 4.21
C ARG A 64 18.20 3.49 4.87
N GLN A 65 17.47 4.56 5.15
CA GLN A 65 18.01 5.73 5.86
C GLN A 65 18.17 5.51 7.37
N GLN A 66 17.37 4.61 7.96
CA GLN A 66 17.44 4.27 9.38
C GLN A 66 18.45 3.17 9.72
N ARG A 67 19.09 2.51 8.75
CA ARG A 67 20.23 1.64 9.05
C ARG A 67 21.39 2.51 9.52
N PRO A 68 21.82 2.41 10.78
CA PRO A 68 23.03 3.10 11.20
C PRO A 68 24.16 2.60 10.30
N ARG A 69 24.97 3.53 9.78
CA ARG A 69 26.29 3.22 9.23
C ARG A 69 27.11 2.68 10.40
N THR A 70 26.93 1.41 10.76
CA THR A 70 27.94 0.65 11.48
C THR A 70 29.12 0.58 10.54
N ARG A 71 30.03 1.54 10.69
CA ARG A 71 31.37 1.51 10.13
C ARG A 71 32.08 0.38 10.86
N PRO A 72 32.43 -0.75 10.22
CA PRO A 72 33.40 -1.65 10.82
C PRO A 72 34.77 -0.99 10.68
N GLY A 73 35.50 -0.89 11.79
CA GLY A 73 36.80 -0.22 11.89
C GLY A 73 36.69 0.94 12.87
N TYR A 74 37.19 0.85 14.09
CA TYR A 74 38.47 0.26 14.49
C TYR A 74 38.30 -0.63 15.72
N SER A 75 38.67 -1.90 15.61
CA SER A 75 39.23 -2.65 16.71
C SER A 75 40.75 -2.42 16.68
N ASP A 76 41.31 -2.23 17.87
CA ASP A 76 42.74 -2.31 18.21
C ASP A 76 43.61 -1.17 17.65
N PHE A 77 43.84 -0.15 18.49
CA PHE A 77 45.15 0.32 18.97
C PHE A 77 44.94 1.30 20.14
#